data_AF-A0A7V9P948-F1
#
_entry.id   AF-A0A7V9P948-F1
#
_cell.length_a   1.000
_cell.length_b   1.000
_cell.length_c   1.000
_cell.angle_alpha   90.00
_cell.angle_beta   90.00
_cell.angle_gamma   90.00
#
_symmetry.space_group_name_H-M   'P 1'
#
loop_
_entity.id
_entity.type
_entity.pdbx_description
1 polymer ?
#
loop_
_entity_poly.entity_id
_entity_poly.type
_entity_poly.pdbx_seq_one_letter_code
_entity_poly.pdbx_strand_id
1 'polypeptide(L)'
;MKMTKGYLFIIAATAFFTACAPQQTSNTNVNLTNRANVNALNANAATSSAQSLSEVARPQKIADMMKERGEQEKAMPTLKIIEPKDGASLNGSTVKVKVELGGELKGYKPMKDMATGMGNHIHLILDNQPYEPFYNAENEFEFRGVADGEHTLRVFPSRPWHESYKNEGAFQAIKFTVKGGAATVAANSNQTANVSVNTTANASATPEGKDMPNSSAGAVDFKKPLLTYSRPKGEYKGADTDAIMIDFWLSNAKLQGDGGEYLARYSVDGGKAKFIDKWQPVWLSGWTNGKHTVKLELIDKDGNLIDNGGYNSTTREIIVTK
;
A
#
# COMPACT_ATOMS: atom_id res chain seq x y z
N MET A 1 -63.39 0.85 11.91
CA MET A 1 -64.45 1.31 12.84
C MET A 1 -63.88 1.28 14.25
N LYS A 2 -63.73 2.47 14.88
CA LYS A 2 -63.62 2.82 16.33
C LYS A 2 -62.61 2.03 17.20
N MET A 3 -61.54 2.70 17.68
CA MET A 3 -61.40 3.31 19.04
C MET A 3 -61.36 2.24 20.17
N THR A 4 -60.55 2.30 21.23
CA THR A 4 -60.20 3.44 22.09
C THR A 4 -59.07 3.07 23.07
N LYS A 5 -58.40 4.11 23.58
CA LYS A 5 -57.37 4.17 24.64
C LYS A 5 -57.82 3.63 26.01
N GLY A 6 -56.84 3.33 26.86
CA GLY A 6 -57.01 3.34 28.33
C GLY A 6 -55.67 3.48 29.07
N TYR A 7 -55.34 4.70 29.51
CA TYR A 7 -54.41 4.98 30.61
C TYR A 7 -55.25 5.44 31.81
N LEU A 8 -54.95 4.95 33.02
CA LEU A 8 -55.26 5.69 34.25
C LEU A 8 -54.29 5.32 35.38
N PHE A 9 -53.86 6.36 36.10
CA PHE A 9 -52.95 6.42 37.24
C PHE A 9 -53.57 5.92 38.57
N ILE A 10 -52.73 5.73 39.62
CA ILE A 10 -52.73 6.46 40.92
C ILE A 10 -52.30 5.61 42.17
N ILE A 11 -51.34 6.15 42.96
CA ILE A 11 -51.00 6.01 44.43
C ILE A 11 -50.41 4.65 44.91
N ALA A 12 -49.15 4.54 45.38
CA ALA A 12 -48.36 5.15 46.48
C ALA A 12 -48.48 4.41 47.84
N ALA A 13 -47.35 3.88 48.35
CA ALA A 13 -47.08 3.69 49.78
C ALA A 13 -45.57 3.49 50.03
N THR A 14 -45.02 4.37 50.85
CA THR A 14 -43.66 4.50 51.37
C THR A 14 -43.32 3.48 52.46
N ALA A 15 -42.04 3.09 52.55
CA ALA A 15 -41.43 2.66 53.82
C ALA A 15 -40.02 3.24 53.93
N PHE A 16 -39.83 4.03 55.00
CA PHE A 16 -38.61 4.68 55.46
C PHE A 16 -37.74 3.71 56.26
N PHE A 17 -36.40 3.85 56.15
CA PHE A 17 -35.51 3.80 57.31
C PHE A 17 -34.39 4.83 57.16
N THR A 18 -34.41 5.81 58.06
CA THR A 18 -33.39 6.79 58.44
C THR A 18 -32.22 6.10 59.17
N ALA A 19 -30.95 6.51 59.07
CA ALA A 19 -30.28 7.67 59.70
C ALA A 19 -28.76 7.54 59.38
N CYS A 20 -27.83 8.51 59.47
CA CYS A 20 -27.74 9.84 60.07
C CYS A 20 -26.59 10.63 59.39
N ALA A 21 -26.67 11.97 59.39
CA ALA A 21 -25.70 12.96 58.85
C ALA A 21 -24.54 13.25 59.87
N PRO A 22 -23.56 14.20 59.68
CA PRO A 22 -23.72 15.56 59.13
C PRO A 22 -22.58 16.17 58.25
N GLN A 23 -22.91 17.37 57.77
CA GLN A 23 -22.25 18.36 56.91
C GLN A 23 -20.79 18.79 57.20
N GLN A 24 -20.03 18.91 56.10
CA GLN A 24 -19.39 20.11 55.53
C GLN A 24 -18.66 21.12 56.44
N THR A 25 -17.39 21.40 56.10
CA THR A 25 -16.77 22.72 56.31
C THR A 25 -16.16 23.25 55.00
N SER A 26 -16.45 24.53 54.77
CA SER A 26 -16.08 25.37 53.63
C SER A 26 -14.73 26.05 53.86
N ASN A 27 -14.09 26.55 52.79
CA ASN A 27 -13.56 27.93 52.68
C ASN A 27 -12.90 28.18 51.31
N THR A 28 -13.60 28.90 50.40
CA THR A 28 -13.39 30.32 49.96
C THR A 28 -12.42 30.47 48.77
N ASN A 29 -12.94 30.68 47.54
CA ASN A 29 -13.14 31.99 46.82
C ASN A 29 -11.86 32.48 46.12
N VAL A 30 -11.78 32.82 44.82
CA VAL A 30 -12.64 33.64 43.92
C VAL A 30 -12.34 33.21 42.45
N ASN A 31 -13.28 32.77 41.62
CA ASN A 31 -14.22 33.48 40.71
C ASN A 31 -13.54 34.33 39.60
N LEU A 32 -13.50 33.91 38.33
CA LEU A 32 -14.34 34.34 37.17
C LEU A 32 -13.37 34.30 35.95
N THR A 33 -13.67 33.84 34.73
CA THR A 33 -14.82 34.11 33.87
C THR A 33 -14.73 33.25 32.59
N ASN A 34 -15.89 33.10 31.95
CA ASN A 34 -16.13 32.91 30.52
C ASN A 34 -16.04 31.52 29.88
N ARG A 35 -17.25 30.97 29.70
CA ARG A 35 -17.69 30.28 28.49
C ARG A 35 -17.34 31.09 27.23
N ALA A 36 -16.57 30.50 26.33
CA ALA A 36 -16.87 30.42 24.89
C ALA A 36 -15.79 29.57 24.18
N ASN A 37 -16.26 28.88 23.14
CA ASN A 37 -15.54 28.45 21.95
C ASN A 37 -15.20 26.96 21.79
N VAL A 38 -16.12 26.31 21.09
CA VAL A 38 -15.94 25.26 20.08
C VAL A 38 -14.65 25.39 19.23
N ASN A 39 -14.18 24.23 18.76
CA ASN A 39 -13.19 24.03 17.68
C ASN A 39 -11.77 24.57 17.89
N ALA A 40 -10.94 23.77 18.56
CA ALA A 40 -9.51 23.75 18.25
C ALA A 40 -9.29 22.87 17.00
N LEU A 41 -9.52 23.45 15.83
CA LEU A 41 -8.98 22.92 14.58
C LEU A 41 -7.45 23.00 14.66
N ASN A 42 -6.79 21.86 14.45
CA ASN A 42 -5.35 21.77 14.25
C ASN A 42 -5.00 22.50 12.95
N ALA A 43 -4.70 23.79 13.05
CA ALA A 43 -4.27 24.63 11.95
C ALA A 43 -2.79 24.41 11.66
N ASN A 44 -2.49 23.32 10.94
CA ASN A 44 -1.34 23.28 10.05
C ASN A 44 -1.71 22.61 8.72
N ALA A 45 -2.90 22.92 8.21
CA ALA A 45 -3.23 22.70 6.81
C ALA A 45 -2.52 23.81 6.02
N ALA A 46 -1.31 23.50 5.55
CA ALA A 46 -0.74 24.22 4.42
C ALA A 46 -1.81 24.23 3.33
N THR A 47 -2.23 25.43 2.93
CA THR A 47 -3.19 25.63 1.84
C THR A 47 -2.64 24.93 0.61
N SER A 48 -3.19 23.75 0.25
CA SER A 48 -2.83 23.09 -1.00
C SER A 48 -3.21 24.05 -2.11
N SER A 49 -2.25 24.48 -2.92
CA SER A 49 -2.56 25.07 -4.21
C SER A 49 -3.53 24.13 -4.92
N ALA A 50 -4.61 24.67 -5.50
CA ALA A 50 -5.60 23.85 -6.18
C ALA A 50 -4.90 23.08 -7.32
N GLN A 51 -4.67 21.79 -7.11
CA GLN A 51 -3.97 20.94 -8.06
C GLN A 51 -4.94 20.53 -9.17
N SER A 52 -4.57 20.79 -10.43
CA SER A 52 -5.39 20.45 -11.60
C SER A 52 -4.71 19.35 -12.40
N LEU A 53 -4.93 18.09 -12.00
CA LEU A 53 -4.38 16.93 -12.70
C LEU A 53 -5.17 16.59 -13.96
N SER A 54 -4.45 16.40 -15.06
CA SER A 54 -4.97 15.87 -16.32
C SER A 54 -4.33 14.52 -16.64
N GLU A 55 -5.12 13.62 -17.22
CA GLU A 55 -4.57 12.43 -17.84
C GLU A 55 -3.89 12.84 -19.14
N VAL A 56 -2.67 12.36 -19.34
CA VAL A 56 -1.85 12.65 -20.52
C VAL A 56 -1.42 11.35 -21.18
N ALA A 57 -0.98 11.44 -22.43
CA ALA A 57 -0.33 10.32 -23.09
C ALA A 57 0.94 9.90 -22.32
N ARG A 58 1.39 8.67 -22.56
CA ARG A 58 2.69 8.17 -22.08
C ARG A 58 3.79 9.21 -22.38
N PRO A 59 4.62 9.58 -21.40
CA PRO A 59 5.65 10.59 -21.62
C PRO A 59 6.65 10.17 -22.70
N GLN A 60 7.13 11.13 -23.49
CA GLN A 60 8.02 10.85 -24.62
C GLN A 60 9.29 10.10 -24.19
N LYS A 61 9.90 10.47 -23.06
CA LYS A 61 11.05 9.75 -22.48
C LYS A 61 10.76 8.26 -22.26
N ILE A 62 9.55 7.91 -21.82
CA ILE A 62 9.14 6.51 -21.65
C ILE A 62 8.94 5.84 -23.01
N ALA A 63 8.33 6.52 -23.97
CA ALA A 63 8.16 6.00 -25.33
C ALA A 63 9.51 5.74 -26.03
N ASP A 64 10.49 6.62 -25.84
CA ASP A 64 11.84 6.47 -26.37
C ASP A 64 12.54 5.27 -25.72
N MET A 65 12.47 5.13 -24.39
CA MET A 65 13.00 3.94 -23.69
C MET A 65 12.35 2.64 -24.18
N MET A 66 11.03 2.61 -24.42
CA MET A 66 10.38 1.44 -25.00
C MET A 66 10.95 1.10 -26.38
N LYS A 67 11.18 2.11 -27.22
CA LYS A 67 11.75 1.93 -28.56
C LYS A 67 13.18 1.38 -28.49
N GLU A 68 14.00 1.93 -27.59
CA GLU A 68 15.38 1.48 -27.34
C GLU A 68 15.46 0.04 -26.83
N ARG A 69 14.48 -0.38 -26.02
CA ARG A 69 14.39 -1.76 -25.52
C ARG A 69 14.12 -2.79 -26.61
N GLY A 70 13.63 -2.39 -27.78
CA GLY A 70 13.48 -3.27 -28.95
C GLY A 70 12.67 -4.53 -28.65
N GLU A 71 13.23 -5.71 -28.93
CA GLU A 71 12.54 -7.00 -28.76
C GLU A 71 12.16 -7.29 -27.29
N GLN A 72 12.82 -6.69 -26.29
CA GLN A 72 12.44 -6.85 -24.88
C GLN A 72 11.04 -6.31 -24.58
N GLU A 73 10.51 -5.37 -25.37
CA GLU A 73 9.13 -4.89 -25.19
C GLU A 73 8.09 -5.94 -25.53
N LYS A 74 8.44 -6.91 -26.39
CA LYS A 74 7.57 -8.03 -26.78
C LYS A 74 7.71 -9.22 -25.84
N ALA A 75 8.46 -9.08 -24.74
CA ALA A 75 8.65 -10.14 -23.77
C ALA A 75 7.33 -10.52 -23.09
N MET A 76 7.14 -11.81 -22.83
CA MET A 76 6.03 -12.36 -22.06
C MET A 76 6.60 -13.14 -20.86
N PRO A 77 7.16 -12.43 -19.87
CA PRO A 77 7.76 -13.07 -18.70
C PRO A 77 6.69 -13.79 -17.88
N THR A 78 7.03 -14.95 -17.36
CA THR A 78 6.25 -15.68 -16.36
C THR A 78 7.05 -15.80 -15.09
N LEU A 79 6.37 -15.84 -13.95
CA LEU A 79 7.00 -16.02 -12.65
C LEU A 79 6.44 -17.26 -11.95
N LYS A 80 7.28 -17.87 -11.12
CA LYS A 80 6.87 -18.84 -10.12
C LYS A 80 7.55 -18.50 -8.80
N ILE A 81 6.79 -18.43 -7.72
CA ILE A 81 7.37 -18.30 -6.37
C ILE A 81 7.85 -19.69 -5.95
N ILE A 82 9.14 -19.83 -5.71
CA ILE A 82 9.78 -21.07 -5.26
C ILE A 82 9.79 -21.11 -3.73
N GLU A 83 10.13 -19.97 -3.10
CA GLU A 83 10.09 -19.78 -1.66
C GLU A 83 9.51 -18.39 -1.31
N PRO A 84 8.70 -18.29 -0.23
CA PRO A 84 8.11 -19.41 0.50
C PRO A 84 7.11 -20.18 -0.37
N LYS A 85 6.80 -21.43 0.00
CA LYS A 85 5.72 -22.18 -0.67
C LYS A 85 4.36 -21.64 -0.22
N ASP A 86 3.36 -21.76 -1.08
CA ASP A 86 1.98 -21.45 -0.69
C ASP A 86 1.53 -22.31 0.49
N GLY A 87 0.93 -21.66 1.49
CA GLY A 87 0.52 -22.26 2.76
C GLY A 87 1.66 -22.60 3.73
N ALA A 88 2.91 -22.19 3.46
CA ALA A 88 4.04 -22.50 4.35
C ALA A 88 3.89 -21.85 5.73
N SER A 89 4.35 -22.54 6.78
CA SER A 89 4.53 -21.98 8.13
C SER A 89 6.03 -21.79 8.37
N LEU A 90 6.47 -20.54 8.49
CA LEU A 90 7.85 -20.13 8.69
C LEU A 90 8.10 -19.80 10.16
N ASN A 91 9.30 -20.10 10.65
CA ASN A 91 9.74 -19.73 11.99
C ASN A 91 10.77 -18.59 11.91
N GLY A 92 10.56 -17.54 12.72
CA GLY A 92 11.40 -16.34 12.74
C GLY A 92 10.88 -15.21 11.83
N SER A 93 11.36 -13.99 12.07
CA SER A 93 10.89 -12.76 11.41
C SER A 93 11.51 -12.46 10.04
N THR A 94 12.41 -13.32 9.54
CA THR A 94 13.02 -13.15 8.21
C THR A 94 12.39 -14.11 7.22
N VAL A 95 11.75 -13.57 6.19
CA VAL A 95 11.12 -14.31 5.10
C VAL A 95 11.99 -14.18 3.86
N LYS A 96 12.57 -15.30 3.43
CA LYS A 96 13.33 -15.41 2.18
C LYS A 96 12.37 -15.66 1.03
N VAL A 97 12.55 -14.88 -0.03
CA VAL A 97 11.79 -14.97 -1.26
C VAL A 97 12.71 -15.40 -2.39
N LYS A 98 12.35 -16.51 -3.03
CA LYS A 98 13.01 -17.02 -4.23
C LYS A 98 11.98 -17.16 -5.33
N VAL A 99 12.29 -16.64 -6.50
CA VAL A 99 11.43 -16.69 -7.68
C VAL A 99 12.16 -17.33 -8.85
N GLU A 100 11.42 -18.03 -9.69
CA GLU A 100 11.88 -18.52 -10.97
C GLU A 100 11.23 -17.68 -12.06
N LEU A 101 12.04 -17.19 -12.99
CA LEU A 101 11.63 -16.38 -14.13
C LEU A 101 11.69 -17.24 -15.40
N GLY A 102 10.58 -17.28 -16.15
CA GLY A 102 10.48 -18.05 -17.39
C GLY A 102 9.65 -17.33 -18.46
N GLY A 103 9.17 -18.07 -19.45
CA GLY A 103 8.38 -17.54 -20.58
C GLY A 103 9.23 -17.02 -21.74
N GLU A 104 8.61 -16.29 -22.66
CA GLU A 104 9.32 -15.67 -23.79
C GLU A 104 10.03 -14.38 -23.35
N LEU A 105 11.26 -14.50 -22.85
CA LEU A 105 11.94 -13.37 -22.22
C LEU A 105 12.47 -12.32 -23.21
N LYS A 106 12.87 -12.70 -24.44
CA LYS A 106 13.38 -11.77 -25.47
C LYS A 106 14.44 -10.78 -24.95
N GLY A 107 15.32 -11.25 -24.05
CA GLY A 107 16.37 -10.45 -23.41
C GLY A 107 15.94 -9.75 -22.11
N TYR A 108 14.69 -9.86 -21.69
CA TYR A 108 14.25 -9.44 -20.35
C TYR A 108 14.99 -10.25 -19.28
N LYS A 109 15.75 -9.56 -18.44
CA LYS A 109 16.42 -10.10 -17.26
C LYS A 109 16.41 -9.05 -16.16
N PRO A 110 15.98 -9.36 -14.92
CA PRO A 110 16.15 -8.49 -13.77
C PRO A 110 17.62 -8.11 -13.60
N MET A 111 17.90 -6.81 -13.62
CA MET A 111 19.23 -6.27 -13.42
C MET A 111 19.11 -4.76 -13.24
N LYS A 112 19.85 -4.21 -12.27
CA LYS A 112 19.98 -2.77 -12.08
C LYS A 112 21.21 -2.27 -12.83
N ASP A 113 21.01 -1.29 -13.70
CA ASP A 113 22.10 -0.49 -14.23
C ASP A 113 22.58 0.49 -13.13
N MET A 114 23.86 0.40 -12.79
CA MET A 114 24.42 1.18 -11.68
C MET A 114 24.63 2.65 -12.00
N ALA A 115 24.71 3.03 -13.29
CA ALA A 115 24.91 4.41 -13.71
C ALA A 115 23.60 5.21 -13.67
N THR A 116 22.52 4.57 -14.11
CA THR A 116 21.19 5.18 -14.20
C THR A 116 20.32 4.89 -12.97
N GLY A 117 20.64 3.83 -12.22
CA GLY A 117 19.80 3.31 -11.15
C GLY A 117 18.51 2.63 -11.62
N MET A 118 18.35 2.46 -12.93
CA MET A 118 17.16 1.86 -13.56
C MET A 118 17.44 0.43 -14.01
N GLY A 119 16.39 -0.32 -14.32
CA GLY A 119 16.54 -1.62 -14.94
C GLY A 119 15.32 -2.51 -14.75
N ASN A 120 15.25 -3.59 -15.52
CA ASN A 120 14.21 -4.59 -15.34
C ASN A 120 14.28 -5.16 -13.92
N HIS A 121 13.14 -5.41 -13.30
CA HIS A 121 13.08 -5.90 -11.92
C HIS A 121 11.74 -6.56 -11.65
N ILE A 122 11.64 -7.26 -10.53
CA ILE A 122 10.40 -7.85 -10.05
C ILE A 122 9.88 -6.99 -8.91
N HIS A 123 8.59 -6.65 -8.92
CA HIS A 123 7.95 -6.05 -7.75
C HIS A 123 7.61 -7.17 -6.79
N LEU A 124 8.09 -7.07 -5.56
CA LEU A 124 7.69 -7.93 -4.44
C LEU A 124 6.82 -7.11 -3.50
N ILE A 125 5.61 -7.59 -3.19
CA ILE A 125 4.66 -6.88 -2.34
C ILE A 125 4.25 -7.82 -1.22
N LEU A 126 4.72 -7.53 -0.01
CA LEU A 126 4.29 -8.21 1.20
C LEU A 126 3.08 -7.50 1.80
N ASP A 127 2.02 -8.27 2.03
CA ASP A 127 0.70 -7.80 2.40
C ASP A 127 0.26 -6.65 1.53
N ASN A 128 -0.37 -5.60 2.09
CA ASN A 128 -0.73 -4.40 1.35
C ASN A 128 0.27 -3.24 1.53
N GLN A 129 1.55 -3.55 1.73
CA GLN A 129 2.63 -2.55 1.79
C GLN A 129 3.05 -2.07 0.39
N PRO A 130 3.82 -0.98 0.26
CA PRO A 130 4.44 -0.60 -1.02
C PRO A 130 5.36 -1.71 -1.56
N TYR A 131 5.47 -1.84 -2.88
CA TYR A 131 6.37 -2.84 -3.47
C TYR A 131 7.83 -2.56 -3.13
N GLU A 132 8.63 -3.62 -3.08
CA GLU A 132 10.09 -3.55 -3.09
C GLU A 132 10.62 -4.08 -4.43
N PRO A 133 11.54 -3.38 -5.09
CA PRO A 133 12.11 -3.84 -6.34
C PRO A 133 13.17 -4.91 -6.07
N PHE A 134 13.10 -6.01 -6.81
CA PHE A 134 14.07 -7.10 -6.76
C PHE A 134 14.81 -7.20 -8.10
N TYR A 135 16.10 -6.83 -8.09
CA TYR A 135 16.92 -6.72 -9.29
C TYR A 135 17.79 -7.95 -9.56
N ASN A 136 18.12 -8.75 -8.55
CA ASN A 136 18.98 -9.92 -8.66
C ASN A 136 18.24 -11.21 -8.34
N ALA A 137 17.39 -11.63 -9.26
CA ALA A 137 16.57 -12.85 -9.14
C ALA A 137 17.37 -14.17 -9.20
N GLU A 138 18.71 -14.12 -9.33
CA GLU A 138 19.57 -15.30 -9.16
C GLU A 138 19.79 -15.64 -7.67
N ASN A 139 19.59 -14.66 -6.79
CA ASN A 139 19.69 -14.78 -5.34
C ASN A 139 18.30 -14.80 -4.66
N GLU A 140 18.28 -14.73 -3.34
CA GLU A 140 17.07 -14.55 -2.54
C GLU A 140 16.86 -13.06 -2.21
N PHE A 141 15.60 -12.66 -2.06
CA PHE A 141 15.22 -11.40 -1.43
C PHE A 141 14.78 -11.65 0.01
N GLU A 142 15.17 -10.81 0.97
CA GLU A 142 14.78 -10.96 2.38
C GLU A 142 13.82 -9.86 2.84
N PHE A 143 12.59 -10.24 3.20
CA PHE A 143 11.77 -9.41 4.07
C PHE A 143 12.15 -9.66 5.52
N ARG A 144 12.56 -8.62 6.24
CA ARG A 144 13.08 -8.69 7.61
C ARG A 144 12.11 -8.03 8.58
N GLY A 145 12.06 -8.54 9.82
CA GLY A 145 11.15 -7.99 10.83
C GLY A 145 9.66 -8.26 10.55
N VAL A 146 9.34 -9.30 9.78
CA VAL A 146 7.96 -9.70 9.50
C VAL A 146 7.33 -10.21 10.80
N ALA A 147 6.19 -9.61 11.16
CA ALA A 147 5.46 -9.93 12.38
C ALA A 147 4.82 -11.33 12.32
N ASP A 148 4.37 -11.84 13.46
CA ASP A 148 3.57 -13.06 13.51
C ASP A 148 2.21 -12.90 12.82
N GLY A 149 1.78 -13.93 12.08
CA GLY A 149 0.48 -13.97 11.43
C GLY A 149 0.47 -14.57 10.03
N GLU A 150 -0.72 -14.58 9.40
CA GLU A 150 -0.87 -14.88 7.97
C GLU A 150 -0.44 -13.66 7.15
N HIS A 151 0.37 -13.90 6.13
CA HIS A 151 0.84 -12.90 5.19
C HIS A 151 0.49 -13.29 3.75
N THR A 152 0.39 -12.28 2.89
CA THR A 152 0.17 -12.44 1.45
C THR A 152 1.37 -11.88 0.69
N LEU A 153 2.04 -12.69 -0.13
CA LEU A 153 3.09 -12.24 -1.04
C LEU A 153 2.54 -12.17 -2.46
N ARG A 154 2.74 -11.05 -3.14
CA ARG A 154 2.37 -10.84 -4.55
C ARG A 154 3.58 -10.37 -5.33
N VAL A 155 3.79 -10.94 -6.51
CA VAL A 155 4.95 -10.65 -7.34
C VAL A 155 4.60 -10.50 -8.81
N PHE A 156 5.26 -9.57 -9.50
CA PHE A 156 5.16 -9.43 -10.96
C PHE A 156 6.41 -8.74 -11.56
N PRO A 157 6.82 -9.10 -12.79
CA PRO A 157 7.93 -8.47 -13.49
C PRO A 157 7.54 -7.07 -13.97
N SER A 158 8.52 -6.18 -13.99
CA SER A 158 8.34 -4.76 -14.28
C SER A 158 9.47 -4.21 -15.14
N ARG A 159 9.11 -3.23 -15.96
CA ARG A 159 10.03 -2.48 -16.84
C ARG A 159 10.94 -1.54 -16.03
N PRO A 160 11.98 -0.93 -16.62
CA PRO A 160 12.88 -0.01 -15.92
C PRO A 160 12.20 1.18 -15.24
N TRP A 161 11.12 1.71 -15.83
CA TRP A 161 10.27 2.75 -15.23
C TRP A 161 9.11 2.18 -14.39
N HIS A 162 9.23 0.90 -14.02
CA HIS A 162 8.36 0.14 -13.11
C HIS A 162 6.91 -0.06 -13.57
N GLU A 163 6.66 0.04 -14.87
CA GLU A 163 5.39 -0.43 -15.44
C GLU A 163 5.37 -1.96 -15.43
N SER A 164 4.31 -2.53 -14.88
CA SER A 164 4.11 -3.97 -14.82
C SER A 164 3.93 -4.61 -16.20
N TYR A 165 4.43 -5.84 -16.33
CA TYR A 165 4.01 -6.75 -17.39
C TYR A 165 2.66 -7.38 -17.00
N LYS A 166 1.68 -7.32 -17.92
CA LYS A 166 0.28 -7.75 -17.69
C LYS A 166 -0.13 -8.98 -18.52
N ASN A 167 0.84 -9.80 -18.92
CA ASN A 167 0.56 -11.06 -19.64
C ASN A 167 0.20 -12.19 -18.67
N GLU A 168 -0.40 -13.25 -19.20
CA GLU A 168 -0.66 -14.48 -18.45
C GLU A 168 0.65 -15.05 -17.89
N GLY A 169 0.61 -15.54 -16.64
CA GLY A 169 1.76 -16.08 -15.92
C GLY A 169 2.72 -15.04 -15.34
N ALA A 170 2.59 -13.74 -15.65
CA ALA A 170 3.46 -12.70 -15.11
C ALA A 170 3.19 -12.40 -13.62
N PHE A 171 1.97 -12.68 -13.13
CA PHE A 171 1.61 -12.46 -11.73
C PHE A 171 1.55 -13.76 -10.96
N GLN A 172 2.06 -13.74 -9.73
CA GLN A 172 1.90 -14.82 -8.75
C GLN A 172 1.52 -14.22 -7.41
N ALA A 173 0.70 -14.96 -6.66
CA ALA A 173 0.38 -14.63 -5.28
C ALA A 173 0.30 -15.91 -4.45
N ILE A 174 0.78 -15.84 -3.21
CA ILE A 174 0.73 -16.94 -2.25
C ILE A 174 0.39 -16.41 -0.86
N LYS A 175 -0.02 -17.33 0.01
CA LYS A 175 -0.11 -17.09 1.45
C LYS A 175 0.95 -17.88 2.18
N PHE A 176 1.37 -17.36 3.32
CA PHE A 176 2.19 -18.10 4.27
C PHE A 176 1.95 -17.56 5.67
N THR A 177 2.44 -18.25 6.70
CA THR A 177 2.31 -17.86 8.09
C THR A 177 3.68 -17.69 8.72
N VAL A 178 3.90 -16.62 9.48
CA VAL A 178 5.09 -16.41 10.30
C VAL A 178 4.77 -16.72 11.76
N LYS A 179 5.69 -17.40 12.45
CA LYS A 179 5.65 -17.70 13.88
C LYS A 179 6.97 -17.34 14.56
N GLY A 180 6.93 -16.72 15.72
CA GLY A 180 8.13 -16.27 16.43
C GLY A 180 8.80 -15.04 15.79
N GLY A 181 8.10 -14.34 14.91
CA GLY A 181 8.40 -12.99 14.46
C GLY A 181 8.04 -11.99 15.55
N ALA A 182 8.88 -11.88 16.57
CA ALA A 182 8.67 -10.89 17.62
C ALA A 182 8.67 -9.48 17.01
N ALA A 183 7.65 -8.69 17.36
CA ALA A 183 7.62 -7.25 17.16
C ALA A 183 8.69 -6.58 18.04
N THR A 184 9.96 -6.70 17.70
CA THR A 184 11.04 -5.96 18.37
C THR A 184 11.39 -4.71 17.58
N VAL A 185 10.50 -3.72 17.64
CA VAL A 185 10.94 -2.32 17.64
C VAL A 185 11.06 -1.91 19.11
N ALA A 186 12.16 -2.33 19.73
CA ALA A 186 12.71 -1.63 20.88
C ALA A 186 13.86 -0.77 20.35
N ALA A 187 13.68 0.54 20.44
CA ALA A 187 14.67 1.53 20.08
C ALA A 187 16.01 1.26 20.79
N ASN A 188 17.11 1.33 20.05
CA ASN A 188 18.39 1.80 20.56
C ASN A 188 19.19 2.43 19.41
N SER A 189 18.93 3.71 19.21
CA SER A 189 19.94 4.66 18.76
C SER A 189 21.12 4.65 19.74
N ASN A 190 22.34 4.71 19.19
CA ASN A 190 23.65 4.82 19.85
C ASN A 190 24.35 3.51 20.23
N GLN A 191 25.17 2.99 19.32
CA GLN A 191 26.51 2.54 19.70
C GLN A 191 27.49 2.70 18.55
N THR A 192 28.30 3.76 18.62
CA THR A 192 29.60 3.86 18.00
C THR A 192 30.51 2.80 18.64
N ALA A 193 30.92 1.79 17.88
CA ALA A 193 32.03 0.93 18.27
C ALA A 193 32.86 0.59 17.02
N ASN A 194 34.02 1.25 16.94
CA ASN A 194 35.14 0.83 16.12
C ASN A 194 35.49 -0.63 16.46
N VAL A 195 35.32 -1.53 15.50
CA VAL A 195 36.02 -2.82 15.51
C VAL A 195 36.60 -3.03 14.11
N SER A 196 37.89 -2.74 13.99
CA SER A 196 38.70 -3.15 12.85
C SER A 196 38.85 -4.67 12.88
N VAL A 197 38.16 -5.37 11.99
CA VAL A 197 38.47 -6.76 11.66
C VAL A 197 38.94 -6.80 10.22
N ASN A 198 40.25 -7.05 10.07
CA ASN A 198 40.87 -7.37 8.80
C ASN A 198 40.59 -8.84 8.49
N THR A 199 39.60 -9.11 7.64
CA THR A 199 39.40 -10.42 7.02
C THR A 199 39.22 -10.23 5.52
N THR A 200 40.26 -10.59 4.77
CA THR A 200 40.18 -10.94 3.35
C THR A 200 39.34 -12.21 3.20
N ALA A 201 38.02 -12.06 3.24
CA ALA A 201 37.06 -13.06 2.84
C ALA A 201 36.29 -12.49 1.64
N ASN A 202 36.14 -13.30 0.60
CA ASN A 202 35.34 -13.00 -0.58
C ASN A 202 33.90 -12.67 -0.12
N ALA A 203 33.58 -11.39 0.04
CA ALA A 203 32.33 -10.95 0.61
C ALA A 203 31.20 -11.31 -0.37
N SER A 204 30.47 -12.38 -0.06
CA SER A 204 29.19 -12.64 -0.71
C SER A 204 28.33 -11.38 -0.56
N ALA A 205 27.85 -10.83 -1.67
CA ALA A 205 26.99 -9.65 -1.64
C ALA A 205 25.82 -9.90 -0.70
N THR A 206 25.55 -8.95 0.21
CA THR A 206 24.38 -9.03 1.09
C THR A 206 23.12 -9.17 0.22
N PRO A 207 22.24 -10.15 0.48
CA PRO A 207 21.00 -10.31 -0.28
C PRO A 207 20.18 -9.02 -0.28
N GLU A 208 19.56 -8.72 -1.42
CA GLU A 208 18.56 -7.65 -1.50
C GLU A 208 17.48 -7.92 -0.43
N GLY A 209 16.94 -6.87 0.18
CA GLY A 209 15.93 -7.06 1.19
C GLY A 209 15.54 -5.78 1.90
N LYS A 210 14.48 -5.88 2.70
CA LYS A 210 13.81 -4.74 3.32
C LYS A 210 13.31 -5.09 4.71
N ASP A 211 13.55 -4.20 5.68
CA ASP A 211 12.87 -4.23 6.97
C ASP A 211 11.42 -3.79 6.80
N MET A 212 10.50 -4.63 7.26
CA MET A 212 9.07 -4.46 7.05
C MET A 212 8.41 -3.84 8.28
N PRO A 213 7.65 -2.75 8.12
CA PRO A 213 6.77 -2.29 9.18
C PRO A 213 5.60 -3.26 9.34
N ASN A 214 4.99 -3.26 10.53
CA ASN A 214 3.77 -4.03 10.77
C ASN A 214 2.69 -3.67 9.72
N SER A 215 2.08 -4.71 9.17
CA SER A 215 0.96 -4.59 8.23
C SER A 215 -0.36 -4.58 9.00
N SER A 216 -1.32 -3.80 8.50
CA SER A 216 -2.71 -3.83 8.94
C SER A 216 -3.64 -4.50 7.92
N ALA A 217 -3.08 -5.09 6.86
CA ALA A 217 -3.87 -5.75 5.83
C ALA A 217 -4.51 -7.03 6.37
N GLY A 218 -5.74 -7.32 5.92
CA GLY A 218 -6.45 -8.54 6.30
C GLY A 218 -6.04 -9.75 5.48
N ALA A 219 -6.76 -10.87 5.68
CA ALA A 219 -6.62 -12.05 4.86
C ALA A 219 -7.22 -11.81 3.45
N VAL A 220 -6.50 -12.24 2.41
CA VAL A 220 -6.97 -12.16 1.01
C VAL A 220 -7.73 -13.43 0.63
N ASP A 221 -8.80 -13.30 -0.13
CA ASP A 221 -9.41 -14.42 -0.85
C ASP A 221 -8.98 -14.37 -2.32
N PHE A 222 -8.12 -15.29 -2.74
CA PHE A 222 -7.62 -15.38 -4.13
C PHE A 222 -8.66 -15.90 -5.13
N LYS A 223 -9.90 -16.18 -4.72
CA LYS A 223 -11.02 -16.43 -5.64
C LYS A 223 -11.84 -15.18 -5.91
N LYS A 224 -11.68 -14.13 -5.09
CA LYS A 224 -12.35 -12.84 -5.26
C LYS A 224 -11.55 -11.91 -6.17
N PRO A 225 -12.21 -10.91 -6.77
CA PRO A 225 -11.54 -9.79 -7.43
C PRO A 225 -10.49 -9.16 -6.51
N LEU A 226 -9.30 -8.93 -7.06
CA LEU A 226 -8.17 -8.37 -6.32
C LEU A 226 -7.45 -7.33 -7.17
N LEU A 227 -7.29 -6.14 -6.61
CA LEU A 227 -6.43 -5.09 -7.10
C LEU A 227 -5.12 -5.09 -6.30
N THR A 228 -4.01 -5.11 -7.02
CA THR A 228 -2.67 -4.97 -6.47
C THR A 228 -2.10 -3.62 -6.87
N TYR A 229 -2.08 -2.70 -5.91
CA TYR A 229 -1.52 -1.36 -6.10
C TYR A 229 -0.01 -1.45 -6.36
N SER A 230 0.45 -0.97 -7.51
CA SER A 230 1.89 -0.87 -7.83
C SER A 230 2.39 0.57 -7.66
N ARG A 231 1.80 1.51 -8.39
CA ARG A 231 2.25 2.90 -8.46
C ARG A 231 1.09 3.90 -8.40
N PRO A 232 1.34 5.13 -7.91
CA PRO A 232 2.65 5.67 -7.48
C PRO A 232 3.03 5.41 -6.01
N LYS A 233 4.33 5.51 -5.69
CA LYS A 233 4.87 5.47 -4.31
C LYS A 233 6.12 6.37 -4.19
N GLY A 234 6.43 6.80 -2.98
CA GLY A 234 7.73 7.41 -2.66
C GLY A 234 7.87 8.84 -3.18
N GLU A 235 9.09 9.22 -3.54
CA GLU A 235 9.43 10.58 -3.97
C GLU A 235 9.69 10.64 -5.48
N TYR A 236 9.20 11.72 -6.11
CA TYR A 236 9.39 12.05 -7.52
C TYR A 236 10.10 13.40 -7.63
N LYS A 237 11.15 13.48 -8.47
CA LYS A 237 12.00 14.68 -8.60
C LYS A 237 12.22 15.09 -10.05
N GLY A 238 12.37 16.40 -10.28
CA GLY A 238 12.72 16.95 -11.59
C GLY A 238 11.79 16.45 -12.70
N ALA A 239 12.38 15.93 -13.78
CA ALA A 239 11.63 15.43 -14.95
C ALA A 239 10.64 14.29 -14.63
N ASP A 240 10.84 13.53 -13.55
CA ASP A 240 9.91 12.45 -13.18
C ASP A 240 8.60 12.99 -12.58
N THR A 241 8.53 14.29 -12.29
CA THR A 241 7.31 14.97 -11.80
C THR A 241 6.39 15.46 -12.93
N ASP A 242 6.89 15.52 -14.17
CA ASP A 242 6.14 16.03 -15.32
C ASP A 242 4.90 15.17 -15.58
N ALA A 243 5.04 13.85 -15.40
CA ALA A 243 3.93 12.91 -15.43
C ALA A 243 4.19 11.69 -14.53
N ILE A 244 3.27 11.43 -13.60
CA ILE A 244 3.36 10.32 -12.65
C ILE A 244 2.35 9.23 -13.03
N MET A 245 2.86 8.01 -13.12
CA MET A 245 2.06 6.83 -13.49
C MET A 245 1.26 6.28 -12.31
N ILE A 246 -0.02 6.02 -12.56
CA ILE A 246 -0.84 5.07 -11.80
C ILE A 246 -0.75 3.72 -12.51
N ASP A 247 -0.27 2.71 -11.79
CA ASP A 247 -0.17 1.34 -12.31
C ASP A 247 -0.61 0.33 -11.25
N PHE A 248 -1.23 -0.76 -11.71
CA PHE A 248 -1.80 -1.79 -10.85
C PHE A 248 -1.97 -3.11 -11.59
N TRP A 249 -2.04 -4.19 -10.82
CA TRP A 249 -2.36 -5.53 -11.30
C TRP A 249 -3.78 -5.93 -10.89
N LEU A 250 -4.47 -6.68 -11.74
CA LEU A 250 -5.79 -7.24 -11.45
C LEU A 250 -5.74 -8.77 -11.46
N SER A 251 -6.39 -9.39 -10.49
CA SER A 251 -6.61 -10.83 -10.45
C SER A 251 -8.09 -11.11 -10.22
N ASN A 252 -8.65 -12.08 -10.94
CA ASN A 252 -10.09 -12.42 -10.93
C ASN A 252 -11.02 -11.21 -11.15
N ALA A 253 -10.56 -10.21 -11.88
CA ALA A 253 -11.29 -8.99 -12.18
C ALA A 253 -10.99 -8.58 -13.61
N LYS A 254 -12.04 -8.21 -14.35
CA LYS A 254 -11.93 -7.66 -15.69
C LYS A 254 -12.64 -6.32 -15.74
N LEU A 255 -11.97 -5.29 -16.27
CA LEU A 255 -12.53 -3.95 -16.32
C LEU A 255 -13.55 -3.80 -17.47
N GLN A 256 -14.50 -2.89 -17.34
CA GLN A 256 -15.60 -2.71 -18.30
C GLN A 256 -15.13 -2.42 -19.74
N GLY A 257 -14.11 -1.58 -19.91
CA GLY A 257 -13.51 -1.28 -21.20
C GLY A 257 -12.77 -2.45 -21.85
N ASP A 258 -12.48 -3.50 -21.08
CA ASP A 258 -11.96 -4.78 -21.55
C ASP A 258 -13.08 -5.85 -21.67
N GLY A 259 -14.35 -5.46 -21.54
CA GLY A 259 -15.51 -6.36 -21.61
C GLY A 259 -15.78 -7.14 -20.32
N GLY A 260 -15.40 -6.58 -19.16
CA GLY A 260 -15.76 -7.08 -17.84
C GLY A 260 -16.84 -6.24 -17.16
N GLU A 261 -16.89 -6.28 -15.82
CA GLU A 261 -17.93 -5.63 -15.01
C GLU A 261 -17.39 -4.63 -13.98
N TYR A 262 -16.08 -4.63 -13.73
CA TYR A 262 -15.44 -3.81 -12.71
C TYR A 262 -14.90 -2.49 -13.25
N LEU A 263 -14.67 -1.53 -12.37
CA LEU A 263 -13.91 -0.31 -12.65
C LEU A 263 -12.81 -0.15 -11.60
N ALA A 264 -11.65 0.34 -12.01
CA ALA A 264 -10.70 0.91 -11.07
C ALA A 264 -11.05 2.40 -10.87
N ARG A 265 -11.11 2.85 -9.62
CA ARG A 265 -11.42 4.23 -9.24
C ARG A 265 -10.22 4.83 -8.54
N TYR A 266 -9.80 6.02 -8.96
CA TYR A 266 -8.74 6.75 -8.26
C TYR A 266 -9.15 8.17 -7.88
N SER A 267 -8.55 8.68 -6.81
CA SER A 267 -8.67 10.07 -6.38
C SER A 267 -7.33 10.57 -5.87
N VAL A 268 -7.00 11.82 -6.13
CA VAL A 268 -5.79 12.47 -5.62
C VAL A 268 -6.20 13.56 -4.63
N ASP A 269 -5.56 13.60 -3.47
CA ASP A 269 -5.78 14.58 -2.39
C ASP A 269 -7.24 14.71 -1.93
N GLY A 270 -7.96 13.58 -1.93
CA GLY A 270 -9.39 13.55 -1.61
C GLY A 270 -10.28 14.27 -2.63
N GLY A 271 -9.74 14.66 -3.79
CA GLY A 271 -10.46 15.31 -4.87
C GLY A 271 -11.43 14.38 -5.60
N LYS A 272 -12.05 14.91 -6.67
CA LYS A 272 -13.05 14.18 -7.47
C LYS A 272 -12.48 12.85 -7.99
N ALA A 273 -13.23 11.77 -7.76
CA ALA A 273 -12.89 10.45 -8.28
C ALA A 273 -12.91 10.43 -9.82
N LYS A 274 -11.94 9.72 -10.39
CA LYS A 274 -11.82 9.38 -11.81
C LYS A 274 -11.77 7.85 -11.95
N PHE A 275 -12.07 7.37 -13.15
CA PHE A 275 -12.25 5.94 -13.40
C PHE A 275 -11.31 5.47 -14.50
N ILE A 276 -10.81 4.25 -14.33
CA ILE A 276 -9.99 3.52 -15.28
C ILE A 276 -10.79 2.27 -15.65
N ASP A 277 -11.17 2.18 -16.91
CA ASP A 277 -12.02 1.12 -17.46
C ASP A 277 -11.26 0.12 -18.33
N LYS A 278 -10.00 0.41 -18.66
CA LYS A 278 -9.08 -0.50 -19.36
C LYS A 278 -7.87 -0.80 -18.48
N TRP A 279 -7.44 -2.06 -18.47
CA TRP A 279 -6.33 -2.49 -17.61
C TRP A 279 -4.96 -2.11 -18.20
N GLN A 280 -4.66 -0.82 -18.09
CA GLN A 280 -3.44 -0.18 -18.59
C GLN A 280 -2.97 0.92 -17.61
N PRO A 281 -1.69 1.31 -17.63
CA PRO A 281 -1.23 2.43 -16.82
C PRO A 281 -1.88 3.74 -17.27
N VAL A 282 -2.13 4.62 -16.31
CA VAL A 282 -2.60 6.00 -16.54
C VAL A 282 -1.51 6.98 -16.13
N TRP A 283 -1.26 8.01 -16.93
CA TRP A 283 -0.23 9.03 -16.65
C TRP A 283 -0.91 10.35 -16.31
N LEU A 284 -0.56 10.92 -15.16
CA LEU A 284 -1.13 12.19 -14.71
C LEU A 284 -0.07 13.29 -14.73
N SER A 285 -0.41 14.43 -15.34
CA SER A 285 0.41 15.65 -15.32
C SER A 285 -0.29 16.79 -14.59
N GLY A 286 0.48 17.83 -14.23
CA GLY A 286 -0.01 18.98 -13.47
C GLY A 286 0.19 18.87 -11.96
N TRP A 287 1.07 17.98 -11.49
CA TRP A 287 1.39 17.82 -10.07
C TRP A 287 1.98 19.11 -9.51
N THR A 288 1.57 19.50 -8.31
CA THR A 288 2.17 20.60 -7.55
C THR A 288 3.32 20.08 -6.69
N ASN A 289 4.18 20.98 -6.19
CA ASN A 289 5.21 20.57 -5.23
C ASN A 289 4.58 20.25 -3.87
N GLY A 290 5.10 19.22 -3.21
CA GLY A 290 4.70 18.84 -1.85
C GLY A 290 4.22 17.41 -1.73
N LYS A 291 3.52 17.15 -0.62
CA LYS A 291 2.94 15.85 -0.31
C LYS A 291 1.60 15.70 -0.99
N HIS A 292 1.38 14.54 -1.59
CA HIS A 292 0.13 14.16 -2.22
C HIS A 292 -0.30 12.77 -1.79
N THR A 293 -1.62 12.55 -1.76
CA THR A 293 -2.20 11.21 -1.55
C THR A 293 -2.87 10.71 -2.82
N VAL A 294 -2.64 9.45 -3.15
CA VAL A 294 -3.32 8.77 -4.26
C VAL A 294 -4.06 7.57 -3.70
N LYS A 295 -5.39 7.59 -3.80
CA LYS A 295 -6.25 6.45 -3.48
C LYS A 295 -6.59 5.72 -4.76
N LEU A 296 -6.50 4.39 -4.74
CA LEU A 296 -6.92 3.51 -5.82
C LEU A 296 -7.82 2.41 -5.25
N GLU A 297 -8.94 2.17 -5.91
CA GLU A 297 -10.00 1.28 -5.47
C GLU A 297 -10.50 0.39 -6.62
N LEU A 298 -10.99 -0.81 -6.31
CA LEU A 298 -11.71 -1.66 -7.24
C LEU A 298 -13.20 -1.68 -6.87
N ILE A 299 -14.06 -1.29 -7.81
CA ILE A 299 -15.49 -1.15 -7.61
C ILE A 299 -16.28 -1.98 -8.62
N ASP A 300 -17.52 -2.33 -8.26
CA ASP A 300 -18.50 -2.90 -9.20
C ASP A 300 -19.10 -1.82 -10.12
N LYS A 301 -19.96 -2.27 -11.04
CA LYS A 301 -20.72 -1.42 -11.97
C LYS A 301 -21.66 -0.41 -11.28
N ASP A 302 -22.05 -0.66 -10.04
CA ASP A 302 -22.96 0.19 -9.26
C ASP A 302 -22.19 1.20 -8.39
N GLY A 303 -20.86 1.14 -8.41
CA GLY A 303 -19.98 2.04 -7.68
C GLY A 303 -19.58 1.55 -6.28
N ASN A 304 -19.98 0.34 -5.89
CA ASN A 304 -19.67 -0.21 -4.59
C ASN A 304 -18.24 -0.76 -4.54
N LEU A 305 -17.56 -0.55 -3.42
CA LEU A 305 -16.25 -1.14 -3.17
C LEU A 305 -16.35 -2.66 -3.08
N ILE A 306 -15.51 -3.37 -3.83
CA ILE A 306 -15.36 -4.82 -3.68
C ILE A 306 -14.35 -5.07 -2.56
N ASP A 307 -14.81 -5.45 -1.36
CA ASP A 307 -13.87 -5.78 -0.29
C ASP A 307 -13.14 -7.11 -0.52
N ASN A 308 -11.84 -7.11 -0.23
CA ASN A 308 -10.98 -8.28 -0.21
C ASN A 308 -9.80 -8.02 0.73
N GLY A 309 -10.04 -8.11 2.04
CA GLY A 309 -9.01 -7.92 3.07
C GLY A 309 -8.41 -6.51 3.13
N GLY A 310 -9.13 -5.50 2.62
CA GLY A 310 -8.64 -4.12 2.50
C GLY A 310 -7.70 -3.85 1.30
N TYR A 311 -7.41 -4.83 0.45
CA TYR A 311 -6.47 -4.66 -0.67
C TYR A 311 -7.05 -3.86 -1.83
N ASN A 312 -8.36 -3.98 -2.03
CA ASN A 312 -9.11 -3.30 -3.08
C ASN A 312 -9.40 -1.82 -2.78
N SER A 313 -8.89 -1.26 -1.68
CA SER A 313 -8.93 0.18 -1.39
C SER A 313 -7.63 0.60 -0.70
N THR A 314 -6.70 1.14 -1.49
CA THR A 314 -5.35 1.49 -1.00
C THR A 314 -5.07 2.97 -1.23
N THR A 315 -4.61 3.66 -0.20
CA THR A 315 -4.07 5.04 -0.30
C THR A 315 -2.56 5.02 -0.12
N ARG A 316 -1.83 5.72 -1.00
CA ARG A 316 -0.39 5.96 -0.85
C ARG A 316 -0.09 7.45 -0.77
N GLU A 317 0.86 7.81 0.07
CA GLU A 317 1.49 9.13 0.06
C GLU A 317 2.66 9.13 -0.93
N ILE A 318 2.79 10.23 -1.68
CA ILE A 318 3.95 10.53 -2.51
C ILE A 318 4.44 11.94 -2.21
N ILE A 319 5.71 12.21 -2.51
CA ILE A 319 6.32 13.53 -2.43
C ILE A 319 6.73 13.95 -3.84
N VAL A 320 6.35 15.15 -4.25
CA VAL A 320 6.69 15.74 -5.54
C VAL A 320 7.61 16.95 -5.32
N THR A 321 8.78 16.93 -5.93
CA THR A 321 9.80 17.97 -5.82
C THR A 321 10.28 18.39 -7.23
N LYS A 322 9.65 19.42 -7.80
CA LYS A 322 10.06 20.03 -9.08
C LYS A 322 11.37 20.80 -8.98
#